data_AF-A0A9E1BM59-F1
#
_entry.id   AF-A0A9E1BM59-F1
#
_cell.length_a   1.000
_cell.length_b   1.000
_cell.length_c   1.000
_cell.angle_alpha   90.00
_cell.angle_beta   90.00
_cell.angle_gamma   90.00
#
_symmetry.space_group_name_H-M   'P 1'
#
loop_
_entity.id
_entity.type
_entity.pdbx_description
1 polymer ?
#
loop_
_entity_poly.entity_id
_entity_poly.type
_entity_poly.pdbx_seq_one_letter_code
_entity_poly.pdbx_strand_id
1 'polypeptide(L)'
;MTGLEEKHSVISKEDMQSAMDFVEDFSHELEKYPHRIAASKDETACARAIRNRLHDETDAKTRLEAFDASPLLGRGSFLLIGIWYAICYVMYFVSFAGGRVTGAMLTLLSLVMFLGGGSVFLLMYLGNSKLGKVLPKKVSYNVVSESCNDAKNAKNVLIVCDNHDATLGSPVKDFNLVRKLCMIVAPVSVFIFILFCILKMAIGTE
;
A
#
# COMPACT_ATOMS: atom_id res chain seq x y z
N MET A 1 -46.82 27.81 -2.15
CA MET A 1 -45.41 28.23 -2.01
C MET A 1 -45.22 28.67 -0.58
N THR A 2 -44.64 27.82 0.27
CA THR A 2 -44.36 28.12 1.67
C THR A 2 -42.95 27.60 1.96
N GLY A 3 -42.13 28.50 2.49
CA GLY A 3 -40.67 28.47 2.45
C GLY A 3 -40.04 27.22 3.04
N LEU A 4 -39.09 26.66 2.29
CA LEU A 4 -37.93 25.98 2.84
C LEU A 4 -37.07 27.07 3.47
N GLU A 5 -37.27 27.32 4.77
CA GLU A 5 -36.25 27.97 5.57
C GLU A 5 -35.05 27.01 5.63
N GLU A 6 -34.06 27.23 4.77
CA GLU A 6 -32.71 26.74 5.02
C GLU A 6 -32.27 27.37 6.35
N LYS A 7 -32.35 26.59 7.43
CA LYS A 7 -31.67 26.90 8.68
C LYS A 7 -30.18 26.91 8.40
N HIS A 8 -29.65 28.07 8.02
CA HIS A 8 -28.23 28.36 8.17
C HIS A 8 -27.92 28.28 9.67
N SER A 9 -27.37 27.16 10.12
CA SER A 9 -26.70 27.10 11.41
C SER A 9 -25.51 28.05 11.31
N VAL A 10 -25.65 29.24 11.89
CA VAL A 10 -24.55 30.18 12.01
C VAL A 10 -23.58 29.56 13.00
N ILE A 11 -22.55 28.89 12.49
CA ILE A 11 -21.44 28.38 13.30
C ILE A 11 -20.83 29.58 14.01
N SER A 12 -20.79 29.56 15.34
CA SER A 12 -20.20 30.68 16.09
C SER A 12 -18.68 30.71 15.87
N LYS A 13 -18.05 31.86 16.13
CA LYS A 13 -16.58 31.95 16.08
C LYS A 13 -15.93 31.03 17.12
N GLU A 14 -16.60 30.81 18.24
CA GLU A 14 -16.16 29.92 19.32
C GLU A 14 -16.21 28.45 18.86
N ASP A 15 -17.28 28.04 18.15
CA ASP A 15 -17.38 26.69 17.58
C ASP A 15 -16.29 26.42 16.53
N MET A 16 -16.00 27.42 15.68
CA MET A 16 -14.90 27.31 14.71
C MET A 16 -13.53 27.19 15.39
N GLN A 17 -13.27 28.00 16.41
CA GLN A 17 -12.01 27.94 17.14
C GLN A 17 -11.85 26.59 17.84
N SER A 18 -12.89 26.11 18.53
CA SER A 18 -12.87 24.80 19.18
C SER A 18 -12.64 23.66 18.19
N ALA A 19 -13.20 23.74 16.98
CA ALA A 19 -12.96 22.75 15.94
C ALA A 19 -11.51 22.79 15.43
N MET A 20 -10.93 23.98 15.28
CA MET A 20 -9.53 24.14 14.87
C MET A 20 -8.57 23.58 15.93
N ASP A 21 -8.79 23.93 17.20
CA ASP A 21 -7.97 23.45 18.31
C ASP A 21 -8.04 21.91 18.43
N PHE A 22 -9.24 21.33 18.28
CA PHE A 22 -9.41 19.88 18.24
C PHE A 22 -8.62 19.23 17.10
N VAL A 23 -8.67 19.81 15.89
CA VAL A 23 -7.95 19.29 14.73
C VAL A 23 -6.43 19.37 14.94
N GLU A 24 -5.93 20.44 15.54
CA GLU A 24 -4.50 20.62 15.84
C GLU A 24 -4.00 19.58 16.87
N ASP A 25 -4.70 19.48 18.00
CA ASP A 25 -4.36 18.51 19.05
C ASP A 25 -4.44 17.06 18.54
N PHE A 26 -5.50 16.75 17.79
CA PHE A 26 -5.68 15.42 17.24
C PHE A 26 -4.62 15.10 16.18
N SER A 27 -4.24 16.07 15.35
CA SER A 27 -3.16 15.89 14.37
C SER A 27 -1.84 15.56 15.08
N HIS A 28 -1.49 16.29 16.13
CA HIS A 28 -0.29 16.02 16.94
C HIS A 28 -0.34 14.66 17.65
N GLU A 29 -1.51 14.20 18.07
CA GLU A 29 -1.66 12.85 18.61
C GLU A 29 -1.39 11.78 17.54
N LEU A 30 -1.93 11.96 16.34
CA LEU A 30 -1.76 11.01 15.24
C LEU A 30 -0.32 10.97 14.69
N GLU A 31 0.45 12.06 14.83
CA GLU A 31 1.88 12.11 14.48
C GLU A 31 2.73 11.10 15.28
N LYS A 32 2.28 10.67 16.45
CA LYS A 32 2.96 9.64 17.26
C LYS A 32 2.99 8.26 16.57
N TYR A 33 2.23 8.09 15.49
CA TYR A 33 2.16 6.86 14.69
C TYR A 33 2.72 7.10 13.28
N PRO A 34 4.06 7.09 13.10
CA PRO A 34 4.69 7.42 11.82
C PRO A 34 4.57 6.30 10.77
N HIS A 35 4.44 5.03 11.19
CA HIS A 35 4.48 3.87 10.28
C HIS A 35 3.13 3.15 10.15
N ARG A 36 2.08 3.91 9.83
CA ARG A 36 0.68 3.43 9.66
C ARG A 36 0.45 2.60 8.40
N ILE A 37 1.42 1.76 8.00
CA ILE A 37 1.23 0.81 6.89
C ILE A 37 0.11 -0.16 7.27
N ALA A 38 -0.79 -0.47 6.34
CA ALA A 38 -1.90 -1.39 6.57
C ALA A 38 -1.45 -2.68 7.31
N ALA A 39 -2.18 -2.99 8.39
CA ALA A 39 -1.89 -4.11 9.30
C ALA A 39 -0.56 -4.05 10.05
N SER A 40 0.04 -2.85 10.19
CA SER A 40 1.13 -2.61 11.13
C SER A 40 0.59 -2.38 12.55
N LYS A 41 1.47 -2.53 13.55
CA LYS A 41 1.13 -2.21 14.93
C LYS A 41 0.73 -0.74 15.09
N ASP A 42 1.40 0.15 14.38
CA ASP A 42 1.15 1.59 14.42
C ASP A 42 -0.18 1.94 13.75
N GLU A 43 -0.56 1.27 12.66
CA GLU A 43 -1.89 1.43 12.04
C GLU A 43 -2.99 0.99 13.00
N THR A 44 -2.84 -0.19 13.63
CA THR A 44 -3.81 -0.67 14.62
C THR A 44 -3.89 0.25 15.85
N ALA A 45 -2.75 0.78 16.31
CA ALA A 45 -2.71 1.69 17.44
C ALA A 45 -3.35 3.05 17.09
N CYS A 46 -3.07 3.56 15.91
CA CYS A 46 -3.71 4.77 15.36
C CYS A 46 -5.22 4.60 15.23
N ALA A 47 -5.71 3.50 14.65
CA ALA A 47 -7.14 3.22 14.53
C ALA A 47 -7.83 3.16 15.91
N ARG A 48 -7.16 2.60 16.92
CA ARG A 48 -7.67 2.59 18.30
C ARG A 48 -7.69 3.99 18.93
N ALA A 49 -6.65 4.80 18.70
CA ALA A 49 -6.59 6.18 19.18
C ALA A 49 -7.73 7.03 18.58
N ILE A 50 -7.92 6.95 17.25
CA ILE A 50 -9.03 7.62 16.54
C ILE A 50 -10.38 7.19 17.12
N ARG A 51 -10.61 5.88 17.29
CA ARG A 51 -11.86 5.37 17.87
C ARG A 51 -12.09 5.93 19.28
N ASN A 52 -11.09 5.83 20.16
CA ASN A 52 -11.22 6.25 21.55
C ASN A 52 -11.51 7.76 21.61
N ARG A 53 -10.74 8.57 20.88
CA ARG A 53 -10.91 10.02 20.84
C ARG A 53 -12.31 10.43 20.38
N LEU A 54 -12.79 9.82 19.29
CA LEU A 54 -14.13 10.08 18.79
C LEU A 54 -15.21 9.59 19.76
N HIS A 55 -15.02 8.45 20.41
CA HIS A 55 -15.99 7.94 21.39
C HIS A 55 -16.10 8.84 22.62
N ASP A 56 -14.96 9.28 23.14
CA ASP A 56 -14.86 10.02 24.38
C ASP A 56 -15.35 11.47 24.24
N GLU A 57 -15.22 12.07 23.04
CA GLU A 57 -15.53 13.49 22.83
C GLU A 57 -16.80 13.79 22.03
N THR A 58 -17.32 12.84 21.23
CA THR A 58 -18.42 13.15 20.29
C THR A 58 -19.75 12.44 20.58
N ASP A 59 -19.87 11.72 21.69
CA ASP A 59 -21.03 10.83 22.02
C ASP A 59 -21.42 9.86 20.88
N ALA A 60 -20.60 9.77 19.84
CA ALA A 60 -20.90 9.04 18.64
C ALA A 60 -20.69 7.55 18.87
N LYS A 61 -21.49 6.74 18.16
CA LYS A 61 -21.30 5.30 18.15
C LYS A 61 -20.12 4.98 17.23
N THR A 62 -18.94 4.81 17.84
CA THR A 62 -17.71 4.45 17.14
C THR A 62 -17.48 2.94 17.18
N ARG A 63 -16.97 2.37 16.09
CA ARG A 63 -16.60 0.96 16.00
C ARG A 63 -15.37 0.75 15.12
N LEU A 64 -14.69 -0.38 15.34
CA LEU A 64 -13.63 -0.87 14.47
C LEU A 64 -14.18 -1.98 13.59
N GLU A 65 -14.08 -1.79 12.28
CA GLU A 65 -14.43 -2.80 11.30
C GLU A 65 -13.17 -3.44 10.74
N ALA A 66 -12.95 -4.71 11.09
CA ALA A 66 -11.80 -5.48 10.63
C ALA A 66 -11.97 -5.89 9.16
N PHE A 67 -10.90 -5.74 8.37
CA PHE A 67 -10.84 -6.22 7.00
C PHE A 67 -9.50 -6.88 6.66
N ASP A 68 -9.52 -7.76 5.66
CA ASP A 68 -8.33 -8.41 5.13
C ASP A 68 -7.55 -7.44 4.22
N ALA A 69 -6.36 -7.04 4.64
CA ALA A 69 -5.42 -6.26 3.84
C ALA A 69 -4.24 -7.12 3.38
N SER A 70 -3.79 -6.91 2.14
CA SER A 70 -2.56 -7.51 1.60
C SER A 70 -1.50 -6.42 1.41
N PRO A 71 -0.67 -6.11 2.42
CA PRO A 71 0.23 -4.95 2.39
C PRO A 71 1.32 -5.03 1.31
N LEU A 72 1.59 -6.23 0.78
CA LEU A 72 2.54 -6.46 -0.29
C LEU A 72 1.94 -6.28 -1.69
N LEU A 73 0.62 -6.10 -1.82
CA LEU A 73 -0.04 -5.84 -3.10
C LEU A 73 0.10 -4.35 -3.47
N GLY A 74 0.22 -4.04 -4.76
CA GLY A 74 0.47 -2.66 -5.20
C GLY A 74 1.88 -2.22 -4.87
N ARG A 75 2.05 -1.09 -4.14
CA ARG A 75 3.36 -0.47 -3.91
C ARG A 75 4.36 -1.39 -3.19
N GLY A 76 3.89 -2.23 -2.26
CA GLY A 76 4.74 -3.17 -1.53
C GLY A 76 5.42 -4.22 -2.41
N SER A 77 4.84 -4.54 -3.56
CA SER A 77 5.41 -5.52 -4.50
C SER A 77 6.69 -5.03 -5.17
N PHE A 78 6.95 -3.72 -5.18
CA PHE A 78 8.19 -3.17 -5.74
C PHE A 78 9.43 -3.75 -5.05
N LEU A 79 9.37 -3.90 -3.72
CA LEU A 79 10.44 -4.51 -2.94
C LEU A 79 10.61 -6.00 -3.29
N LEU A 80 9.51 -6.71 -3.56
CA LEU A 80 9.54 -8.10 -3.99
C LEU A 80 10.17 -8.27 -5.38
N ILE A 81 9.87 -7.37 -6.32
CA ILE A 81 10.49 -7.35 -7.66
C ILE A 81 12.01 -7.22 -7.52
N GLY A 82 12.48 -6.25 -6.71
CA GLY A 82 13.90 -6.02 -6.50
C GLY A 82 14.64 -7.23 -5.91
N ILE A 83 14.09 -7.82 -4.83
CA ILE A 83 14.65 -9.02 -4.21
C ILE A 83 14.67 -10.19 -5.21
N TRP A 84 13.58 -10.39 -5.95
CA TRP A 84 13.48 -11.47 -6.93
C TRP A 84 14.52 -11.34 -8.05
N TYR A 85 14.67 -10.14 -8.61
CA TYR A 85 15.69 -9.88 -9.63
C TYR A 85 17.10 -10.10 -9.07
N ALA A 86 17.38 -9.68 -7.83
CA ALA A 86 18.67 -9.94 -7.19
C ALA A 86 18.95 -11.45 -7.08
N ILE A 87 17.97 -12.27 -6.68
CA ILE A 87 18.10 -13.73 -6.64
C ILE A 87 18.42 -14.29 -8.03
N CYS A 88 17.72 -13.81 -9.07
CA CYS A 88 17.97 -14.24 -10.44
C CYS A 88 19.39 -13.88 -10.90
N TYR A 89 19.89 -12.69 -10.55
CA TYR A 89 21.27 -12.28 -10.82
C TYR A 89 22.29 -13.16 -10.09
N VAL A 90 22.06 -13.49 -8.81
CA VAL A 90 22.95 -14.39 -8.06
C VAL A 90 23.04 -15.75 -8.74
N MET A 91 21.91 -16.36 -9.12
CA MET A 91 21.92 -17.62 -9.87
C MET A 91 22.64 -17.51 -11.22
N TYR A 92 22.43 -16.39 -11.92
CA TYR A 92 23.15 -16.11 -13.17
C TYR A 92 24.66 -16.00 -12.92
N PHE A 93 25.13 -15.36 -11.86
CA PHE A 93 26.56 -15.31 -11.56
C PHE A 93 27.13 -16.66 -11.12
N VAL A 94 26.40 -17.44 -10.33
CA VAL A 94 26.79 -18.81 -9.94
C VAL A 94 26.94 -19.71 -11.17
N SER A 95 26.18 -19.46 -12.23
CA SER A 95 26.31 -20.21 -13.48
C SER A 95 27.69 -20.08 -14.15
N PHE A 96 28.56 -19.14 -13.74
CA PHE A 96 29.95 -19.05 -14.22
C PHE A 96 30.92 -19.97 -13.48
N ALA A 97 30.56 -20.45 -12.29
CA ALA A 97 31.42 -21.31 -11.49
C ALA A 97 31.24 -22.82 -11.79
N GLY A 98 30.21 -23.20 -12.54
CA GLY A 98 29.93 -24.58 -12.91
C GLY A 98 30.47 -24.94 -14.30
N GLY A 99 30.63 -26.24 -14.57
CA GLY A 99 30.99 -26.72 -15.91
C GLY A 99 29.96 -26.34 -16.99
N ARG A 100 30.37 -26.36 -18.26
CA ARG A 100 29.62 -25.85 -19.41
C ARG A 100 28.13 -26.20 -19.47
N VAL A 101 27.77 -27.46 -19.23
CA VAL A 101 26.36 -27.93 -19.27
C VAL A 101 25.56 -27.38 -18.08
N THR A 102 26.14 -27.45 -16.88
CA THR A 102 25.51 -26.97 -15.65
C THR A 102 25.34 -25.45 -15.69
N GLY A 103 26.35 -24.72 -16.20
CA GLY A 103 26.28 -23.28 -16.42
C GLY A 103 25.19 -22.88 -17.41
N ALA A 104 25.05 -23.59 -18.53
CA ALA A 104 23.96 -23.35 -19.49
C ALA A 104 22.57 -23.58 -18.88
N MET A 105 22.38 -24.68 -18.14
CA MET A 105 21.12 -24.99 -17.43
C MET A 105 20.77 -23.92 -16.38
N LEU A 106 21.73 -23.50 -15.56
CA LEU A 106 21.53 -22.45 -14.56
C LEU A 106 21.18 -21.10 -15.21
N THR A 107 21.78 -20.79 -16.35
CA THR A 107 21.47 -19.57 -17.12
C THR A 107 20.03 -19.62 -17.62
N LEU A 108 19.62 -20.73 -18.23
CA LEU A 108 18.25 -20.91 -18.70
C LEU A 108 17.25 -20.83 -17.55
N LEU A 109 17.54 -21.48 -16.42
CA LEU A 109 16.70 -21.41 -15.22
C LEU A 109 16.58 -19.96 -14.71
N SER A 110 17.69 -19.22 -14.65
CA SER A 110 17.69 -17.81 -14.23
C SER A 110 16.86 -16.94 -15.16
N LEU A 111 16.89 -17.19 -16.47
CA LEU A 111 16.09 -16.48 -17.46
C LEU A 111 14.59 -16.77 -17.30
N VAL A 112 14.22 -18.04 -17.14
CA VAL A 112 12.83 -18.45 -16.91
C VAL A 112 12.30 -17.85 -15.61
N MET A 113 13.09 -17.89 -14.53
CA MET A 113 12.72 -17.27 -13.26
C MET A 113 12.59 -15.75 -13.35
N PHE A 114 13.51 -15.10 -14.08
CA PHE A 114 13.49 -13.65 -14.24
C PHE A 114 12.23 -13.19 -14.97
N LEU A 115 11.90 -13.83 -16.09
CA LEU A 115 10.71 -13.51 -16.90
C LEU A 115 9.41 -13.90 -16.19
N GLY A 116 9.34 -15.14 -15.67
CA GLY A 116 8.15 -15.67 -15.04
C GLY A 116 7.82 -14.94 -13.73
N GLY A 117 8.77 -14.92 -12.79
CA GLY A 117 8.58 -14.24 -11.51
C GLY A 117 8.46 -12.72 -11.66
N GLY A 118 9.25 -12.11 -12.56
CA GLY A 118 9.13 -10.68 -12.87
C GLY A 118 7.73 -10.30 -13.36
N SER A 119 7.13 -11.11 -14.24
CA SER A 119 5.77 -10.89 -14.73
C SER A 119 4.73 -11.03 -13.62
N VAL A 120 4.86 -12.04 -12.75
CA VAL A 120 3.94 -12.23 -11.61
C VAL A 120 4.00 -11.05 -10.66
N PHE A 121 5.20 -10.62 -10.25
CA PHE A 121 5.34 -9.49 -9.34
C PHE A 121 4.94 -8.16 -9.97
N LEU A 122 5.15 -7.96 -11.27
CA LEU A 122 4.64 -6.80 -12.00
C LEU A 122 3.09 -6.78 -12.02
N LEU A 123 2.45 -7.93 -12.24
CA LEU A 123 0.98 -8.02 -12.17
C LEU A 123 0.45 -7.74 -10.75
N MET A 124 1.19 -8.15 -9.71
CA MET A 124 0.88 -7.79 -8.32
C MET A 124 1.06 -6.29 -8.06
N TYR A 125 2.07 -5.66 -8.68
CA TYR A 125 2.28 -4.21 -8.63
C TYR A 125 1.14 -3.44 -9.28
N LEU A 126 0.62 -3.95 -10.40
CA LEU A 126 -0.54 -3.37 -11.08
C LEU A 126 -1.87 -3.61 -10.36
N GLY A 127 -1.87 -4.33 -9.23
CA GLY A 127 -3.04 -4.50 -8.37
C GLY A 127 -3.97 -5.64 -8.80
N ASN A 128 -3.46 -6.66 -9.49
CA ASN A 128 -4.28 -7.82 -9.86
C ASN A 128 -4.75 -8.59 -8.60
N SER A 129 -6.04 -8.46 -8.28
CA SER A 129 -6.67 -9.01 -7.08
C SER A 129 -6.61 -10.54 -6.99
N LYS A 130 -6.46 -11.25 -8.12
CA LYS A 130 -6.32 -12.71 -8.14
C LYS A 130 -5.01 -13.16 -7.50
N LEU A 131 -3.93 -12.41 -7.70
CA LEU A 131 -2.61 -12.70 -7.12
C LEU A 131 -2.54 -12.28 -5.64
N GLY A 132 -3.38 -11.34 -5.23
CA GLY A 132 -3.55 -10.97 -3.82
C GLY A 132 -4.06 -12.11 -2.93
N LYS A 133 -4.72 -13.12 -3.49
CA LYS A 133 -5.19 -14.30 -2.74
C LYS A 133 -4.06 -15.18 -2.21
N VAL A 134 -2.89 -15.13 -2.85
CA VAL A 134 -1.71 -15.93 -2.49
C VAL A 134 -0.84 -15.22 -1.46
N LEU A 135 -0.98 -13.90 -1.35
CA LEU A 135 -0.23 -13.11 -0.37
C LEU A 135 -0.74 -13.34 1.05
N PRO A 136 0.13 -13.21 2.06
CA PRO A 136 -0.30 -13.25 3.45
C PRO A 136 -1.27 -12.09 3.70
N LYS A 137 -2.52 -12.46 4.02
CA LYS A 137 -3.53 -11.53 4.48
C LYS A 137 -3.25 -11.17 5.91
N LYS A 138 -3.37 -9.89 6.22
CA LYS A 138 -3.30 -9.37 7.59
C LYS A 138 -4.52 -8.54 7.87
N VAL A 139 -4.89 -8.46 9.14
CA VAL A 139 -6.06 -7.69 9.57
C VAL A 139 -5.68 -6.23 9.72
N SER A 140 -6.46 -5.35 9.09
CA SER A 140 -6.43 -3.89 9.28
C SER A 140 -7.83 -3.41 9.68
N TYR A 141 -7.95 -2.17 10.16
CA TYR A 141 -9.19 -1.71 10.79
C TYR A 141 -9.66 -0.40 10.20
N ASN A 142 -10.90 -0.37 9.69
CA ASN A 142 -11.60 0.89 9.44
C ASN A 142 -12.19 1.40 10.76
N VAL A 143 -12.13 2.72 10.96
CA VAL A 143 -12.82 3.37 12.07
C VAL A 143 -14.10 3.98 11.52
N VAL A 144 -15.25 3.53 12.02
CA VAL A 144 -16.55 4.06 11.62
C VAL A 144 -17.18 4.74 12.82
N SER A 145 -17.46 6.03 12.68
CA SER A 145 -18.16 6.84 13.67
C SER A 145 -19.51 7.26 13.12
N GLU A 146 -20.58 6.94 13.85
CA GLU A 146 -21.94 7.31 13.50
C GLU A 146 -22.51 8.22 14.58
N SER A 147 -22.81 9.46 14.21
CA SER A 147 -23.62 10.36 15.02
C SER A 147 -25.01 10.41 14.41
N CYS A 148 -25.99 9.81 15.09
CA CYS A 148 -27.38 9.80 14.64
C CYS A 148 -28.29 10.08 15.83
N ASN A 149 -29.04 11.18 15.75
CA ASN A 149 -30.03 11.53 16.78
C ASN A 149 -31.28 10.63 16.74
N ASP A 150 -31.55 9.92 15.63
CA ASP A 150 -32.74 9.06 15.51
C ASP A 150 -32.53 7.86 14.55
N ALA A 151 -32.16 6.70 15.11
CA ALA A 151 -31.76 5.50 14.38
C ALA A 151 -32.85 4.88 13.48
N LYS A 152 -34.11 5.31 13.62
CA LYS A 152 -35.27 4.76 12.87
C LYS A 152 -35.59 5.51 11.56
N ASN A 153 -35.04 6.70 11.34
CA ASN A 153 -35.40 7.58 10.22
C ASN A 153 -34.18 8.28 9.57
N ALA A 154 -33.08 7.55 9.38
CA ALA A 154 -31.91 8.05 8.66
C ALA A 154 -32.16 8.10 7.15
N LYS A 155 -32.98 9.05 6.67
CA LYS A 155 -33.27 9.23 5.23
C LYS A 155 -32.17 9.97 4.48
N ASN A 156 -31.39 10.81 5.16
CA ASN A 156 -30.29 11.58 4.60
C ASN A 156 -29.04 11.40 5.49
N VAL A 157 -28.05 10.65 5.00
CA VAL A 157 -26.79 10.39 5.72
C VAL A 157 -25.67 11.15 5.02
N LEU A 158 -24.96 12.00 5.77
CA LEU A 158 -23.71 12.59 5.31
C LEU A 158 -22.57 11.64 5.67
N ILE A 159 -21.81 11.21 4.66
CA ILE A 159 -20.65 10.35 4.84
C ILE A 159 -19.39 11.18 4.59
N VAL A 160 -18.54 11.29 5.60
CA VAL A 160 -17.20 11.86 5.49
C VAL A 160 -16.21 10.72 5.65
N CYS A 161 -15.32 10.54 4.67
CA CYS A 161 -14.34 9.46 4.66
C CYS A 161 -12.95 10.02 4.36
N ASP A 162 -11.96 9.52 5.10
CA ASP A 162 -10.54 9.75 4.85
C ASP A 162 -9.74 8.49 5.25
N ASN A 163 -8.50 8.41 4.79
CA ASN A 163 -7.60 7.31 5.08
C ASN A 163 -6.67 7.65 6.25
N HIS A 164 -6.69 6.85 7.32
CA HIS A 164 -5.71 6.96 8.40
C HIS A 164 -4.42 6.18 8.13
N ASP A 165 -4.40 5.33 7.10
CA ASP A 165 -3.26 4.47 6.75
C ASP A 165 -2.24 5.21 5.87
N ALA A 166 -0.97 4.87 6.05
CA ALA A 166 0.11 5.32 5.21
C ALA A 166 0.39 4.27 4.12
N THR A 167 0.44 4.72 2.86
CA THR A 167 0.87 3.83 1.78
C THR A 167 2.35 3.50 1.89
N LEU A 168 2.71 2.24 1.60
CA LEU A 168 4.10 1.78 1.59
C LEU A 168 4.91 2.61 0.57
N GLY A 169 5.98 3.28 1.03
CA GLY A 169 6.73 4.25 0.23
C GLY A 169 6.21 5.69 0.28
N SER A 170 5.28 6.03 1.18
CA SER A 170 4.83 7.41 1.44
C SER A 170 5.92 8.43 1.78
N PRO A 171 7.12 8.09 2.33
CA PRO A 171 8.18 9.08 2.52
C PRO A 171 8.79 9.57 1.21
N VAL A 172 8.53 8.87 0.09
CA VAL A 172 9.03 9.26 -1.24
C VAL A 172 8.16 10.42 -1.74
N LYS A 173 8.74 11.63 -1.74
CA LYS A 173 8.09 12.88 -2.17
C LYS A 173 7.35 12.79 -3.50
N ASP A 174 7.86 12.01 -4.45
CA ASP A 174 7.29 11.93 -5.80
C ASP A 174 7.15 10.47 -6.28
N PHE A 175 6.22 9.74 -5.65
CA PHE A 175 5.96 8.34 -6.00
C PHE A 175 5.53 8.16 -7.46
N ASN A 176 4.89 9.17 -8.08
CA ASN A 176 4.51 9.10 -9.49
C ASN A 176 5.74 9.06 -10.40
N LEU A 177 6.78 9.82 -10.07
CA LEU A 177 8.07 9.76 -10.77
C LEU A 177 8.70 8.37 -10.58
N VAL A 178 8.74 7.84 -9.35
CA VAL A 178 9.27 6.49 -9.08
C VAL A 178 8.49 5.43 -9.85
N ARG A 179 7.16 5.49 -9.88
CA ARG A 179 6.32 4.59 -10.66
C ARG A 179 6.66 4.65 -12.15
N LYS A 180 6.81 5.84 -12.73
CA LYS A 180 7.21 6.00 -14.13
C LYS A 180 8.60 5.41 -14.39
N LEU A 181 9.56 5.67 -13.51
CA LEU A 181 10.89 5.06 -13.59
C LEU A 181 10.81 3.54 -13.52
N CYS A 182 10.02 2.97 -12.61
CA CYS A 182 9.86 1.51 -12.51
C CYS A 182 9.31 0.90 -13.79
N MET A 183 8.33 1.56 -14.42
CA MET A 183 7.75 1.12 -15.70
C MET A 183 8.76 1.16 -16.87
N ILE A 184 9.84 1.93 -16.76
CA ILE A 184 10.93 2.01 -17.76
C ILE A 184 12.07 1.06 -17.40
N VAL A 185 12.53 1.10 -16.15
CA VAL A 185 13.67 0.33 -15.63
C VAL A 185 13.37 -1.16 -15.68
N ALA A 186 12.13 -1.61 -15.39
CA ALA A 186 11.79 -3.02 -15.44
C ALA A 186 11.97 -3.61 -16.87
N PRO A 187 11.35 -3.05 -17.94
CA PRO A 187 11.61 -3.51 -19.32
C PRO A 187 13.08 -3.44 -19.74
N VAL A 188 13.78 -2.36 -19.39
CA VAL A 188 15.21 -2.20 -19.72
C VAL A 188 16.05 -3.27 -19.01
N SER A 189 15.76 -3.56 -17.75
CA SER A 189 16.46 -4.61 -16.99
C SER A 189 16.24 -6.00 -17.60
N VAL A 190 15.02 -6.30 -18.06
CA VAL A 190 14.72 -7.54 -18.81
C VAL A 190 15.58 -7.62 -20.07
N PHE A 191 15.62 -6.55 -20.86
CA PHE A 191 16.40 -6.51 -22.10
C PHE A 191 17.90 -6.74 -21.84
N ILE A 192 18.46 -6.04 -20.84
CA ILE A 192 19.87 -6.20 -20.44
C ILE A 192 20.13 -7.62 -19.95
N PHE A 193 19.24 -8.21 -19.15
CA PHE A 193 19.39 -9.56 -18.63
C PHE A 193 19.36 -10.62 -19.73
N ILE A 194 18.46 -10.48 -20.71
CA ILE A 194 18.43 -11.34 -21.91
C ILE A 194 19.76 -11.23 -22.67
N LEU A 195 20.26 -10.01 -22.87
CA LEU A 195 21.52 -9.77 -23.58
C LEU A 195 22.70 -10.45 -22.85
N PHE A 196 22.76 -10.37 -21.52
CA PHE A 196 23.75 -11.10 -20.73
C PHE A 196 23.63 -12.61 -20.87
N CYS A 197 22.41 -13.16 -20.86
CA CYS A 197 22.21 -14.59 -21.07
C CYS A 197 22.69 -15.04 -22.46
N ILE A 198 22.37 -14.28 -23.51
CA ILE A 198 22.83 -14.55 -24.89
C ILE A 198 24.36 -14.48 -24.96
N LEU A 199 24.96 -13.42 -24.40
CA LEU A 199 26.40 -13.22 -24.42
C LEU A 199 27.13 -14.37 -23.72
N LYS A 200 26.61 -14.85 -22.58
CA LYS A 200 27.15 -16.02 -21.90
C LYS A 200 27.04 -17.29 -22.75
N MET A 201 25.90 -17.53 -23.38
CA MET A 201 25.73 -18.70 -24.26
C MET A 201 26.62 -18.63 -25.51
N ALA A 202 26.86 -17.44 -26.03
CA ALA A 202 27.71 -17.21 -27.21
C ALA A 202 29.21 -17.34 -26.90
N ILE A 203 29.66 -16.82 -25.76
CA ILE A 203 31.07 -16.88 -25.35
C ILE A 203 31.46 -18.31 -24.97
N GLY A 204 30.53 -19.06 -24.36
CA GLY A 204 30.79 -20.40 -23.86
C GLY A 204 31.75 -20.36 -22.68
N THR A 205 31.29 -20.76 -21.50
CA THR A 205 32.19 -21.01 -20.37
C THR A 205 32.87 -22.37 -20.60
N GLU A 206 34.19 -22.37 -20.73
CA GLU A 206 35.02 -23.59 -20.70
C GLU A 206 34.81 -24.37 -19.40
#